data_AF-A0A953Y0I2-F1
#
_entry.id   AF-A0A953Y0I2-F1
#
_cell.length_a   1.000
_cell.length_b   1.000
_cell.length_c   1.000
_cell.angle_alpha   90.00
_cell.angle_beta   90.00
_cell.angle_gamma   90.00
#
_symmetry.space_group_name_H-M   'P 1'
#
loop_
_entity.id
_entity.type
_entity.pdbx_description
1 polymer ?
#
loop_
_entity_poly.entity_id
_entity_poly.type
_entity_poly.pdbx_seq_one_letter_code
_entity_poly.pdbx_strand_id
1 'polypeptide(L)'
;MDIKNRTPFAFAPVMGWVNFPSHTATLVVKAGFRIMPDGVCEPLDEQPSFEGDVMSKASEPECLYDADLAQYKPHADVLLSGSCHAPGGKAVTATTATFRVGDWSKSVACIGNRTWQKGLIRSTMSEPEPFTKVAITWHNAFGGPKFAHNPAGKGHKDVLLPNIENPNDLIGGAGDKPKPAGFGPLHRSWKHRTKKMGT
;
A
#
# COMPACT_ATOMS: atom_id res chain seq x y z
N MET A 1 -24.81 -9.77 -26.64
CA MET A 1 -24.63 -10.53 -25.37
C MET A 1 -25.67 -9.99 -24.40
N ASP A 2 -26.56 -10.84 -23.88
CA ASP A 2 -27.48 -10.49 -22.80
C ASP A 2 -26.83 -10.92 -21.48
N ILE A 3 -26.69 -10.01 -20.51
CA ILE A 3 -26.04 -10.30 -19.23
C ILE A 3 -27.05 -10.12 -18.11
N LYS A 4 -27.30 -11.21 -17.37
CA LYS A 4 -28.19 -11.22 -16.20
C LYS A 4 -27.37 -11.40 -14.94
N ASN A 5 -27.12 -10.30 -14.24
CA ASN A 5 -26.51 -10.35 -12.90
C ASN A 5 -27.55 -10.82 -11.88
N ARG A 6 -27.38 -12.02 -11.33
CA ARG A 6 -28.25 -12.61 -10.30
C ARG A 6 -27.67 -12.50 -8.89
N THR A 7 -26.61 -11.71 -8.72
CA THR A 7 -25.91 -11.49 -7.46
C THR A 7 -26.15 -10.06 -6.97
N PRO A 8 -25.94 -9.76 -5.69
CA PRO A 8 -25.98 -8.38 -5.18
C PRO A 8 -24.71 -7.58 -5.53
N PHE A 9 -23.73 -8.18 -6.21
CA PHE A 9 -22.42 -7.59 -6.44
C PHE A 9 -22.44 -6.65 -7.65
N ALA A 10 -21.63 -5.59 -7.57
CA ALA A 10 -21.46 -4.67 -8.69
C ALA A 10 -20.81 -5.40 -9.86
N PHE A 11 -21.30 -5.13 -11.07
CA PHE A 11 -20.88 -5.80 -12.29
C PHE A 11 -20.72 -4.80 -13.44
N ALA A 12 -19.63 -4.90 -14.20
CA ALA A 12 -19.42 -4.10 -15.40
C ALA A 12 -18.66 -4.90 -16.48
N PRO A 13 -19.13 -4.90 -17.74
CA PRO A 13 -18.33 -5.36 -18.87
C PRO A 13 -17.42 -4.22 -19.36
N VAL A 14 -16.12 -4.50 -19.48
CA VAL A 14 -15.13 -3.62 -20.09
C VAL A 14 -14.80 -4.17 -21.48
N MET A 15 -15.26 -3.47 -22.51
CA MET A 15 -14.97 -3.82 -23.90
C MET A 15 -13.62 -3.23 -24.31
N GLY A 16 -12.80 -4.01 -25.03
CA GLY A 16 -11.49 -3.55 -25.49
C GLY A 16 -10.84 -4.50 -26.49
N TRP A 17 -9.55 -4.28 -26.74
CA TRP A 17 -8.73 -5.05 -27.69
C TRP A 17 -7.43 -5.49 -27.03
N VAL A 18 -7.51 -6.37 -26.03
CA VAL A 18 -6.32 -6.85 -25.30
C VAL A 18 -5.34 -7.58 -26.25
N ASN A 19 -5.81 -8.12 -27.38
CA ASN A 19 -4.99 -8.69 -28.45
C ASN A 19 -5.60 -8.33 -29.82
N PHE A 20 -5.35 -7.12 -30.32
CA PHE A 20 -5.84 -6.68 -31.64
C PHE A 20 -5.44 -7.69 -32.76
N PRO A 21 -6.33 -7.99 -33.74
CA PRO A 21 -7.61 -7.35 -34.04
C PRO A 21 -8.83 -7.92 -33.28
N SER A 22 -8.64 -8.86 -32.36
CA SER A 22 -9.76 -9.51 -31.67
C SER A 22 -10.44 -8.57 -30.68
N HIS A 23 -11.78 -8.57 -30.70
CA HIS A 23 -12.58 -7.94 -29.67
C HIS A 23 -12.54 -8.77 -28.39
N THR A 24 -12.36 -8.09 -27.26
CA THR A 24 -12.32 -8.69 -25.94
C THR A 24 -13.35 -8.02 -25.03
N ALA A 25 -14.00 -8.83 -24.19
CA ALA A 25 -14.90 -8.36 -23.15
C ALA A 25 -14.37 -8.88 -21.81
N THR A 26 -13.89 -7.97 -20.97
CA THR A 26 -13.45 -8.29 -19.61
C THR A 26 -14.63 -8.06 -18.67
N LEU A 27 -15.04 -9.12 -17.99
CA LEU A 27 -16.16 -9.09 -17.06
C LEU A 27 -15.63 -8.81 -15.66
N VAL A 28 -15.99 -7.68 -15.07
CA VAL A 28 -15.52 -7.26 -13.74
C VAL A 28 -16.67 -7.36 -12.74
N VAL A 29 -16.39 -7.99 -11.60
CA VAL A 29 -17.29 -8.08 -10.45
C VAL A 29 -16.59 -7.49 -9.24
N LYS A 30 -17.29 -6.63 -8.47
CA LYS A 30 -16.81 -6.11 -7.19
C LYS A 30 -17.75 -6.53 -6.07
N ALA A 31 -17.17 -7.13 -5.05
CA ALA A 31 -17.87 -7.62 -3.88
C ALA A 31 -17.11 -7.21 -2.61
N GLY A 32 -17.85 -6.77 -1.61
CA GLY A 32 -17.33 -6.43 -0.29
C GLY A 32 -17.72 -7.49 0.74
N PHE A 33 -16.76 -7.83 1.61
CA PHE A 33 -16.95 -8.77 2.71
C PHE A 33 -16.38 -8.19 4.01
N ARG A 34 -17.01 -8.51 5.13
CA ARG A 34 -16.50 -8.30 6.48
C ARG A 34 -15.87 -9.59 6.99
N ILE A 35 -14.62 -9.49 7.45
CA ILE A 35 -13.94 -10.60 8.12
C ILE A 35 -14.31 -10.56 9.60
N MET A 36 -14.94 -11.62 10.09
CA MET A 36 -15.38 -11.77 11.47
C MET A 36 -14.24 -12.31 12.36
N PRO A 37 -14.32 -12.16 13.70
CA PRO A 37 -13.24 -12.62 14.60
C PRO A 37 -12.91 -14.11 14.53
N ASP A 38 -13.87 -14.94 14.11
CA ASP A 38 -13.71 -16.37 13.87
C ASP A 38 -13.11 -16.71 12.49
N GLY A 39 -12.82 -15.69 11.68
CA GLY A 39 -12.26 -15.82 10.34
C GLY A 39 -13.28 -16.03 9.23
N VAL A 40 -14.58 -16.08 9.55
CA VAL A 40 -15.64 -16.16 8.53
C VAL A 40 -15.76 -14.82 7.80
N CYS A 41 -15.90 -14.88 6.48
CA CYS A 41 -16.14 -13.71 5.63
C CYS A 41 -17.62 -13.61 5.30
N GLU A 42 -18.29 -12.57 5.80
CA GLU A 42 -19.71 -12.31 5.52
C GLU A 42 -19.84 -11.20 4.46
N PRO A 43 -20.72 -11.33 3.45
CA PRO A 43 -20.99 -10.25 2.51
C PRO A 43 -21.45 -8.99 3.24
N LEU A 44 -21.01 -7.82 2.78
CA LEU A 44 -21.54 -6.55 3.31
C LEU A 44 -23.01 -6.36 2.91
N ASP A 45 -23.80 -5.77 3.82
CA ASP A 45 -25.20 -5.38 3.55
C ASP A 45 -25.27 -4.38 2.38
N GLU A 46 -24.38 -3.39 2.40
CA GLU A 46 -24.18 -2.44 1.32
C GLU A 46 -22.94 -2.84 0.50
N GLN A 47 -23.16 -3.24 -0.74
CA GLN A 47 -22.10 -3.65 -1.65
C GLN A 47 -21.42 -2.42 -2.27
N PRO A 48 -20.07 -2.41 -2.34
CA PRO A 48 -19.34 -1.27 -2.87
C PRO A 48 -19.59 -1.12 -4.38
N SER A 49 -19.74 0.13 -4.82
CA SER A 49 -19.73 0.49 -6.24
C SER A 49 -18.31 0.49 -6.80
N PHE A 50 -18.18 0.46 -8.13
CA PHE A 50 -16.88 0.67 -8.78
C PHE A 50 -16.35 2.07 -8.49
N GLU A 51 -15.06 2.15 -8.24
CA GLU A 51 -14.32 3.37 -7.90
C GLU A 51 -13.20 3.58 -8.92
N GLY A 52 -12.91 4.85 -9.21
CA GLY A 52 -11.70 5.25 -9.92
C GLY A 52 -10.49 5.31 -8.98
N ASP A 53 -9.40 5.91 -9.48
CA ASP A 53 -8.23 6.19 -8.64
C ASP A 53 -8.62 7.19 -7.54
N VAL A 54 -8.38 6.84 -6.27
CA VAL A 54 -8.55 7.74 -5.12
C VAL A 54 -7.19 8.17 -4.61
N MET A 55 -6.96 9.47 -4.56
CA MET A 55 -5.68 10.07 -4.20
C MET A 55 -5.78 10.79 -2.85
N SER A 56 -4.70 10.77 -2.08
CA SER A 56 -4.61 11.62 -0.88
C SER A 56 -4.59 13.10 -1.27
N LYS A 57 -5.09 13.99 -0.40
CA LYS A 57 -5.10 15.45 -0.62
C LYS A 57 -3.78 16.15 -0.27
N ALA A 58 -2.65 15.43 -0.30
CA ALA A 58 -1.32 15.97 0.00
C ALA A 58 -0.69 16.65 -1.22
N SER A 59 0.34 17.48 -1.00
CA SER A 59 1.13 18.09 -2.08
C SER A 59 1.86 17.06 -2.94
N GLU A 60 2.33 15.99 -2.30
CA GLU A 60 2.87 14.78 -2.94
C GLU A 60 1.87 13.64 -2.71
N PRO A 61 0.89 13.45 -3.61
CA PRO A 61 -0.20 12.52 -3.34
C PRO A 61 0.27 11.06 -3.41
N GLU A 62 -0.15 10.26 -2.44
CA GLU A 62 -0.18 8.81 -2.57
C GLU A 62 -1.52 8.34 -3.18
N CYS A 63 -1.49 7.18 -3.82
CA CYS A 63 -2.70 6.48 -4.25
C CYS A 63 -3.26 5.71 -3.05
N LEU A 64 -4.50 6.01 -2.66
CA LEU A 64 -5.21 5.35 -1.56
C LEU A 64 -6.03 4.16 -2.07
N TYR A 65 -6.51 4.25 -3.32
CA TYR A 65 -7.26 3.22 -4.02
C TYR A 65 -6.92 3.28 -5.51
N ASP A 66 -6.62 2.14 -6.13
CA ASP A 66 -6.38 2.03 -7.59
C ASP A 66 -7.71 1.69 -8.27
N ALA A 67 -7.95 2.22 -9.47
CA ALA A 67 -9.21 2.02 -10.18
C ALA A 67 -9.59 0.54 -10.36
N ASP A 68 -10.88 0.23 -10.19
CA ASP A 68 -11.38 -1.15 -10.24
C ASP A 68 -11.39 -1.75 -11.65
N LEU A 69 -11.66 -0.90 -12.64
CA LEU A 69 -11.89 -1.34 -14.01
C LEU A 69 -10.55 -1.41 -14.76
N ALA A 70 -10.12 -2.63 -15.04
CA ALA A 70 -8.95 -2.91 -15.87
C ALA A 70 -9.35 -3.74 -17.10
N GLN A 71 -8.90 -3.32 -18.29
CA GLN A 71 -9.11 -4.09 -19.53
C GLN A 71 -8.38 -5.43 -19.47
N TYR A 72 -7.18 -5.46 -18.88
CA TYR A 72 -6.37 -6.66 -18.74
C TYR A 72 -5.66 -6.66 -17.39
N LYS A 73 -5.78 -7.78 -16.67
CA LYS A 73 -5.15 -7.98 -15.36
C LYS A 73 -4.63 -9.43 -15.26
N PRO A 74 -3.38 -9.70 -15.68
CA PRO A 74 -2.86 -11.06 -15.78
C PRO A 74 -2.61 -11.73 -14.42
N HIS A 75 -2.51 -10.94 -13.35
CA HIS A 75 -2.22 -11.41 -12.00
C HIS A 75 -3.10 -10.69 -10.98
N ALA A 76 -3.36 -11.34 -9.86
CA ALA A 76 -4.05 -10.74 -8.73
C ALA A 76 -3.13 -9.75 -7.99
N ASP A 77 -3.71 -8.66 -7.50
CA ASP A 77 -3.06 -7.76 -6.56
C ASP A 77 -3.60 -8.02 -5.16
N VAL A 78 -2.73 -7.97 -4.16
CA VAL A 78 -3.07 -8.11 -2.75
C VAL A 78 -2.66 -6.83 -2.04
N LEU A 79 -3.65 -6.00 -1.71
CA LEU A 79 -3.47 -4.67 -1.13
C LEU A 79 -4.05 -4.61 0.29
N LEU A 80 -3.43 -3.80 1.15
CA LEU A 80 -3.91 -3.55 2.51
C LEU A 80 -3.86 -2.04 2.79
N SER A 81 -4.99 -1.52 3.27
CA SER A 81 -5.09 -0.18 3.86
C SER A 81 -5.41 -0.33 5.34
N GLY A 82 -4.60 0.27 6.21
CA GLY A 82 -4.80 0.12 7.65
C GLY A 82 -3.63 0.63 8.50
N SER A 83 -3.60 0.17 9.74
CA SER A 83 -2.58 0.51 10.71
C SER A 83 -2.05 -0.74 11.40
N CYS A 84 -0.79 -0.71 11.79
CA CYS A 84 -0.24 -1.69 12.72
C CYS A 84 -0.61 -1.27 14.15
N HIS A 85 -1.20 -2.21 14.90
CA HIS A 85 -1.55 -2.03 16.30
C HIS A 85 -0.58 -2.82 17.17
N ALA A 86 -0.14 -2.23 18.27
CA ALA A 86 0.76 -2.88 19.20
C ALA A 86 0.07 -4.08 19.88
N PRO A 87 0.77 -5.23 20.04
CA PRO A 87 0.19 -6.41 20.65
C PRO A 87 -0.40 -6.15 22.05
N GLY A 88 -1.64 -6.59 22.27
CA GLY A 88 -2.34 -6.40 23.54
C GLY A 88 -2.60 -4.93 23.93
N GLY A 89 -2.47 -3.98 23.00
CA GLY A 89 -2.68 -2.55 23.24
C GLY A 89 -1.59 -1.88 24.09
N LYS A 90 -0.51 -2.60 24.42
CA LYS A 90 0.62 -2.05 25.20
C LYS A 90 1.61 -1.37 24.27
N ALA A 91 2.09 -0.19 24.65
CA ALA A 91 3.02 0.56 23.80
C ALA A 91 4.33 -0.23 23.58
N VAL A 92 4.78 -0.28 22.32
CA VAL A 92 6.05 -0.89 21.89
C VAL A 92 6.84 0.10 21.05
N THR A 93 8.16 -0.05 20.97
CA THR A 93 9.00 0.81 20.11
C THR A 93 9.10 0.29 18.69
N ALA A 94 8.91 -1.03 18.50
CA ALA A 94 8.84 -1.68 17.20
C ALA A 94 7.99 -2.96 17.25
N THR A 95 7.36 -3.32 16.13
CA THR A 95 6.72 -4.62 15.91
C THR A 95 6.68 -4.93 14.40
N THR A 96 6.15 -6.08 14.00
CA THR A 96 5.99 -6.47 12.60
C THR A 96 4.52 -6.65 12.27
N ALA A 97 4.09 -6.07 11.15
CA ALA A 97 2.80 -6.37 10.54
C ALA A 97 3.00 -7.32 9.36
N THR A 98 2.24 -8.41 9.32
CA THR A 98 2.28 -9.40 8.23
C THR A 98 0.90 -9.54 7.62
N PHE A 99 0.83 -9.45 6.29
CA PHE A 99 -0.39 -9.73 5.53
C PHE A 99 -0.19 -11.02 4.73
N ARG A 100 -1.15 -11.94 4.82
CA ARG A 100 -1.09 -13.28 4.21
C ARG A 100 -2.39 -13.59 3.47
N VAL A 101 -2.25 -14.19 2.28
CA VAL A 101 -3.35 -14.73 1.47
C VAL A 101 -2.89 -16.08 0.91
N GLY A 102 -3.49 -17.17 1.38
CA GLY A 102 -3.02 -18.52 1.07
C GLY A 102 -1.55 -18.70 1.49
N ASP A 103 -0.69 -19.08 0.55
CA ASP A 103 0.75 -19.24 0.77
C ASP A 103 1.55 -17.96 0.54
N TRP A 104 0.94 -16.94 -0.07
CA TRP A 104 1.58 -15.65 -0.25
C TRP A 104 1.56 -14.86 1.06
N SER A 105 2.69 -14.25 1.42
CA SER A 105 2.74 -13.30 2.53
C SER A 105 3.75 -12.18 2.28
N LYS A 106 3.52 -11.05 2.93
CA LYS A 106 4.45 -9.91 2.97
C LYS A 106 4.43 -9.29 4.36
N SER A 107 5.59 -8.88 4.84
CA SER A 107 5.77 -8.24 6.14
C SER A 107 6.40 -6.87 6.02
N VAL A 108 6.07 -5.98 6.96
CA VAL A 108 6.74 -4.69 7.15
C VAL A 108 7.12 -4.54 8.62
N ALA A 109 8.26 -3.91 8.87
CA ALA A 109 8.62 -3.43 10.19
C ALA A 109 7.87 -2.13 10.47
N CYS A 110 7.24 -2.07 11.64
CA CYS A 110 6.50 -0.92 12.13
C CYS A 110 7.25 -0.38 13.35
N ILE A 111 7.87 0.78 13.18
CA ILE A 111 8.79 1.36 14.15
C ILE A 111 8.26 2.72 14.60
N GLY A 112 8.44 3.02 15.89
CA GLY A 112 8.13 4.32 16.47
C GLY A 112 8.82 5.49 15.76
N ASN A 113 8.38 6.71 16.07
CA ASN A 113 9.00 7.90 15.49
C ASN A 113 10.47 7.93 15.86
N ARG A 114 11.31 8.26 14.86
CA ARG A 114 12.75 8.40 15.00
C ARG A 114 13.22 9.61 14.23
N THR A 115 14.33 10.19 14.68
CA THR A 115 14.98 11.30 14.00
C THR A 115 16.48 11.10 13.93
N TRP A 116 17.11 11.74 12.94
CA TRP A 116 18.56 11.93 12.94
C TRP A 116 18.93 13.06 13.90
N GLN A 117 19.72 12.74 14.91
CA GLN A 117 20.29 13.70 15.85
C GLN A 117 21.70 14.07 15.40
N LYS A 118 22.01 15.36 15.38
CA LYS A 118 23.36 15.86 15.04
C LYS A 118 24.33 15.51 16.17
N GLY A 119 25.30 14.65 15.87
CA GLY A 119 26.46 14.41 16.74
C GLY A 119 27.69 15.21 16.30
N LEU A 120 28.70 15.25 17.16
CA LEU A 120 29.97 15.96 16.90
C LEU A 120 30.76 15.36 15.72
N ILE A 121 30.67 14.04 15.51
CA ILE A 121 31.45 13.30 14.50
C ILE A 121 30.54 12.71 13.41
N ARG A 122 29.37 12.19 13.79
CA ARG A 122 28.37 11.64 12.87
C ARG A 122 26.97 11.89 13.40
N SER A 123 25.99 11.93 12.51
CA SER A 123 24.59 11.86 12.92
C SER A 123 24.28 10.49 13.52
N THR A 124 23.50 10.47 14.59
CA THR A 124 23.02 9.24 15.24
C THR A 124 21.51 9.16 15.13
N MET A 125 20.98 7.95 14.98
CA MET A 125 19.55 7.73 15.01
C MET A 125 19.06 7.79 16.46
N SER A 126 17.95 8.48 16.72
CA SER A 126 17.30 8.44 18.04
C SER A 126 16.74 7.05 18.34
N GLU A 127 16.56 6.73 19.61
CA GLU A 127 15.71 5.61 20.00
C GLU A 127 14.28 5.81 19.47
N PRO A 128 13.55 4.75 19.07
CA PRO A 128 12.18 4.88 18.63
C PRO A 128 11.23 5.22 19.77
N GLU A 129 10.35 6.19 19.56
CA GLU A 129 9.27 6.52 20.51
C GLU A 129 8.29 5.34 20.65
N PRO A 130 7.84 4.98 21.87
CA PRO A 130 6.80 3.97 22.04
C PRO A 130 5.49 4.37 21.34
N PHE A 131 4.83 3.40 20.70
CA PHE A 131 3.53 3.59 20.04
C PHE A 131 2.57 2.43 20.34
N THR A 132 1.27 2.72 20.28
CA THR A 132 0.20 1.70 20.31
C THR A 132 -0.42 1.48 18.93
N LYS A 133 -0.27 2.46 18.01
CA LYS A 133 -0.75 2.40 16.64
C LYS A 133 0.16 3.19 15.71
N VAL A 134 0.45 2.65 14.52
CA VAL A 134 1.12 3.37 13.43
C VAL A 134 0.46 3.08 12.09
N ALA A 135 0.16 4.12 11.31
CA ALA A 135 -0.48 3.96 10.01
C ALA A 135 0.48 3.36 8.98
N ILE A 136 0.03 2.36 8.23
CA ILE A 136 0.81 1.74 7.15
C ILE A 136 0.47 2.45 5.85
N THR A 137 1.20 3.53 5.56
CA THR A 137 1.01 4.40 4.39
C THR A 137 2.34 4.66 3.70
N TRP A 138 2.32 5.11 2.45
CA TRP A 138 3.55 5.50 1.75
C TRP A 138 4.19 6.74 2.37
N HIS A 139 3.40 7.63 2.98
CA HIS A 139 3.91 8.76 3.77
C HIS A 139 4.80 8.33 4.95
N ASN A 140 4.50 7.17 5.55
CA ASN A 140 5.30 6.63 6.64
C ASN A 140 6.42 5.69 6.17
N ALA A 141 6.54 5.44 4.87
CA ALA A 141 7.61 4.64 4.28
C ALA A 141 8.79 5.53 3.81
N PHE A 142 9.94 4.90 3.56
CA PHE A 142 11.12 5.61 3.06
C PHE A 142 10.80 6.36 1.76
N GLY A 143 11.20 7.63 1.66
CA GLY A 143 10.88 8.48 0.52
C GLY A 143 11.07 9.97 0.80
N GLY A 144 10.44 10.79 -0.02
CA GLY A 144 10.43 12.26 0.07
C GLY A 144 10.46 12.92 -1.30
N PRO A 145 10.17 14.23 -1.44
CA PRO A 145 9.85 14.87 -2.72
C PRO A 145 10.87 14.67 -3.86
N LYS A 146 12.14 14.41 -3.55
CA LYS A 146 13.21 14.16 -4.53
C LYS A 146 13.55 12.67 -4.73
N PHE A 147 12.72 11.76 -4.23
CA PHE A 147 12.89 10.32 -4.29
C PHE A 147 11.83 9.67 -5.19
N ALA A 148 12.16 9.47 -6.46
CA ALA A 148 11.22 9.07 -7.52
C ALA A 148 10.44 7.75 -7.29
N HIS A 149 10.85 6.91 -6.34
CA HIS A 149 10.15 5.67 -6.00
C HIS A 149 9.02 5.89 -4.98
N ASN A 150 9.09 6.95 -4.17
CA ASN A 150 8.08 7.33 -3.19
C ASN A 150 8.25 8.82 -2.83
N PRO A 151 7.78 9.75 -3.68
CA PRO A 151 7.86 11.19 -3.40
C PRO A 151 7.03 11.63 -2.18
N ALA A 152 5.97 10.87 -1.83
CA ALA A 152 5.10 11.16 -0.69
C ALA A 152 5.69 10.74 0.67
N GLY A 153 6.73 9.89 0.67
CA GLY A 153 7.33 9.34 1.89
C GLY A 153 8.21 10.31 2.68
N LYS A 154 8.96 9.77 3.65
CA LYS A 154 9.90 10.52 4.48
C LYS A 154 11.23 9.78 4.69
N GLY A 155 12.27 10.49 5.14
CA GLY A 155 13.61 9.92 5.40
C GLY A 155 14.65 10.13 4.31
N HIS A 156 14.26 10.49 3.08
CA HIS A 156 15.24 10.84 2.05
C HIS A 156 15.67 12.31 2.17
N LYS A 157 16.90 12.52 2.68
CA LYS A 157 17.43 13.87 2.98
C LYS A 157 16.54 14.64 3.95
N ASP A 158 15.98 13.93 4.92
CA ASP A 158 15.09 14.44 5.96
C ASP A 158 15.68 14.11 7.34
N VAL A 159 15.30 14.88 8.35
CA VAL A 159 15.59 14.59 9.76
C VAL A 159 14.71 13.46 10.27
N LEU A 160 13.46 13.39 9.81
CA LEU A 160 12.53 12.32 10.20
C LEU A 160 12.90 11.01 9.51
N LEU A 161 12.78 9.90 10.24
CA LEU A 161 12.93 8.55 9.69
C LEU A 161 11.56 7.92 9.42
N PRO A 162 11.46 6.98 8.45
CA PRO A 162 10.22 6.28 8.19
C PRO A 162 9.81 5.41 9.38
N ASN A 163 8.51 5.18 9.51
CA ASN A 163 7.97 4.22 10.47
C ASN A 163 7.77 2.83 9.84
N ILE A 164 7.58 2.79 8.52
CA ILE A 164 7.35 1.56 7.76
C ILE A 164 8.61 1.23 6.96
N GLU A 165 9.24 0.12 7.31
CA GLU A 165 10.46 -0.36 6.65
C GLU A 165 10.30 -1.82 6.19
N ASN A 166 11.15 -2.23 5.26
CA ASN A 166 11.28 -3.64 4.92
C ASN A 166 12.07 -4.33 6.04
N PRO A 167 11.56 -5.39 6.68
CA PRO A 167 12.26 -6.07 7.79
C PRO A 167 13.63 -6.64 7.38
N ASN A 168 13.88 -6.83 6.08
CA ASN A 168 15.15 -7.33 5.56
C ASN A 168 16.09 -6.23 5.02
N ASP A 169 15.72 -4.95 5.16
CA ASP A 169 16.46 -3.80 4.63
C ASP A 169 16.19 -2.58 5.51
N LEU A 170 16.52 -2.72 6.80
CA LEU A 170 16.31 -1.69 7.83
C LEU A 170 17.38 -0.60 7.74
N ILE A 171 17.00 0.63 8.10
CA ILE A 171 17.92 1.76 8.19
C ILE A 171 18.78 1.62 9.43
N GLY A 172 20.09 1.47 9.24
CA GLY A 172 21.11 1.49 10.30
C GLY A 172 21.93 2.79 10.34
N GLY A 173 21.98 3.55 9.24
CA GLY A 173 22.81 4.75 9.11
C GLY A 173 22.24 5.81 8.16
N ALA A 174 22.71 7.06 8.31
CA ALA A 174 22.21 8.21 7.55
C ALA A 174 22.51 8.16 6.03
N GLY A 175 23.41 7.26 5.61
CA GLY A 175 23.72 7.02 4.20
C GLY A 175 22.78 6.02 3.52
N ASP A 176 21.99 5.28 4.30
CA ASP A 176 21.17 4.18 3.78
C ASP A 176 20.02 4.71 2.93
N LYS A 177 19.69 3.94 1.88
CA LYS A 177 18.64 4.28 0.92
C LYS A 177 17.81 3.03 0.60
N PRO A 178 17.09 2.49 1.59
CA PRO A 178 16.31 1.27 1.39
C PRO A 178 15.19 1.49 0.38
N LYS A 179 14.62 0.40 -0.11
CA LYS A 179 13.41 0.49 -0.95
C LYS A 179 12.19 0.84 -0.08
N PRO A 180 11.28 1.72 -0.55
CA PRO A 180 10.03 1.98 0.15
C PRO A 180 9.24 0.68 0.36
N ALA A 181 8.72 0.48 1.57
CA ALA A 181 7.93 -0.69 1.95
C ALA A 181 6.50 -0.27 2.32
N GLY A 182 5.52 -1.10 1.97
CA GLY A 182 4.10 -0.84 2.19
C GLY A 182 3.22 -1.87 1.50
N PHE A 183 1.91 -1.79 1.71
CA PHE A 183 0.92 -2.69 1.08
C PHE A 183 -0.08 -1.97 0.18
N GLY A 184 -0.10 -0.63 0.22
CA GLY A 184 -1.03 0.17 -0.57
C GLY A 184 -0.71 0.14 -2.07
N PRO A 185 -1.64 0.63 -2.90
CA PRO A 185 -1.37 0.76 -4.33
C PRO A 185 -0.24 1.76 -4.58
N LEU A 186 0.55 1.51 -5.62
CA LEU A 186 1.58 2.45 -6.06
C LEU A 186 0.96 3.49 -7.00
N HIS A 187 1.29 4.76 -6.79
CA HIS A 187 0.87 5.83 -7.68
C HIS A 187 1.40 5.60 -9.11
N ARG A 188 0.56 5.80 -10.12
CA ARG A 188 0.87 5.53 -11.54
C ARG A 188 2.07 6.32 -12.08
N SER A 189 2.27 7.55 -11.61
CA SER A 189 3.41 8.39 -11.97
C SER A 189 4.74 7.99 -11.31
N TRP A 190 4.74 7.11 -10.30
CA TRP A 190 5.98 6.74 -9.62
C TRP A 190 6.79 5.78 -10.46
N LYS A 191 8.13 5.84 -10.31
CA LYS A 191 9.08 5.12 -11.18
C LYS A 191 8.86 3.60 -11.26
N HIS A 192 8.24 3.01 -10.23
CA HIS A 192 7.86 1.60 -10.21
C HIS A 192 6.78 1.24 -11.26
N ARG A 193 5.83 2.15 -11.51
CA ARG A 193 4.71 1.94 -12.44
C ARG A 193 4.96 2.54 -13.80
N THR A 194 5.69 3.66 -13.93
CA THR A 194 5.92 4.29 -15.24
C THR A 194 6.62 3.36 -16.23
N LYS A 195 7.54 2.50 -15.77
CA LYS A 195 8.17 1.46 -16.61
C LYS A 195 7.25 0.33 -17.07
N LYS A 196 6.05 0.24 -16.48
CA LYS A 196 5.07 -0.82 -16.74
C LYS A 196 3.77 -0.26 -17.34
N MET A 197 3.68 1.05 -17.57
CA MET A 197 2.60 1.60 -18.37
C MET A 197 2.89 1.19 -19.82
N GLY A 198 1.91 0.55 -20.46
CA GLY A 198 2.03 0.05 -21.82
C GLY A 198 2.50 1.13 -22.80
N THR A 199 3.21 0.68 -23.84
CA THR A 199 3.55 1.48 -25.02
C THR A 199 2.36 1.62 -25.95
#